data_AF-A0A7J3IYD0-F1
#
_entry.id   AF-A0A7J3IYD0-F1
#
_cell.length_a   1.000
_cell.length_b   1.000
_cell.length_c   1.000
_cell.angle_alpha   90.00
_cell.angle_beta   90.00
_cell.angle_gamma   90.00
#
_symmetry.space_group_name_H-M   'P 1'
#
loop_
_entity.id
_entity.type
_entity.pdbx_description
1 polymer ?
#
loop_
_entity_poly.entity_id
_entity_poly.type
_entity_poly.pdbx_seq_one_letter_code
_entity_poly.pdbx_strand_id
1 'polypeptide(L)'
;NTGREITKGIADVEGDKIRNVKTLAVMLGERKTAVIAVTFYLLAVALTPLPWFLGLVSSWFIPLVAITNLGLVISSIILLENPSRENAKKVKNQVLAWFFTGLLAFLLGSLG
;
A
#
# COMPACT_ATOMS: atom_id res chain seq x y z
N ASN A 1 3.58 -4.09 -2.54
CA ASN A 1 4.90 -3.43 -2.72
C ASN A 1 4.91 -2.31 -3.75
N THR A 2 4.42 -2.52 -4.97
CA THR A 2 4.43 -1.48 -6.04
C THR A 2 3.83 -0.14 -5.61
N GLY A 3 2.60 -0.14 -5.05
CA GLY A 3 1.99 1.10 -4.54
C GLY A 3 2.86 1.83 -3.50
N ARG A 4 3.58 1.08 -2.65
CA ARG A 4 4.48 1.63 -1.62
C ARG A 4 5.73 2.28 -2.20
N GLU A 5 6.31 1.69 -3.25
CA GLU A 5 7.43 2.33 -3.96
C GLU A 5 6.98 3.59 -4.69
N ILE A 6 5.76 3.59 -5.24
CA ILE A 6 5.18 4.80 -5.86
C ILE A 6 4.91 5.88 -4.80
N THR A 7 4.35 5.54 -3.64
CA THR A 7 4.21 6.47 -2.51
C THR A 7 5.55 7.01 -2.04
N LYS A 8 6.60 6.19 -2.02
CA LYS A 8 7.96 6.64 -1.71
C LYS A 8 8.45 7.71 -2.69
N GLY A 9 8.15 7.55 -3.99
CA GLY A 9 8.48 8.58 -5.00
C GLY A 9 7.89 9.95 -4.69
N ILE A 10 6.71 10.02 -4.06
CA ILE A 10 6.13 11.29 -3.57
C ILE A 10 6.96 11.86 -2.41
N ALA A 11 7.38 11.01 -1.47
CA ALA A 11 8.20 11.42 -0.33
C ALA A 11 9.62 11.91 -0.72
N ASP A 12 10.10 11.51 -1.89
CA ASP A 12 11.45 11.81 -2.37
C ASP A 12 11.46 12.87 -3.50
N VAL A 13 10.30 13.41 -3.89
CA VAL A 13 10.10 14.26 -5.09
C VAL A 13 11.06 15.45 -5.21
N GLU A 14 11.33 16.17 -4.12
CA GLU A 14 12.26 17.31 -4.13
C GLU A 14 13.70 16.86 -4.37
N GLY A 15 14.13 15.77 -3.73
CA GLY A 15 15.45 15.21 -3.89
C GLY A 15 15.67 14.65 -5.29
N ASP A 16 14.64 13.99 -5.84
CA ASP A 16 14.63 13.47 -7.20
C ASP A 16 14.72 14.60 -8.23
N LYS A 17 13.99 15.70 -8.01
CA LYS A 17 14.03 16.89 -8.88
C LYS A 17 15.41 17.53 -8.92
N ILE A 18 16.08 17.70 -7.77
CA ILE A 18 17.45 18.23 -7.70
C ILE A 18 18.44 17.32 -8.43
N ARG A 19 18.23 15.99 -8.35
CA ARG A 19 19.08 14.98 -8.99
C ARG A 19 18.70 14.68 -10.44
N ASN A 20 17.76 15.42 -11.05
CA ASN A 20 17.22 15.19 -12.39
C ASN A 20 16.70 13.77 -12.63
N VAL A 21 16.19 13.11 -11.58
CA VAL A 21 15.57 11.78 -11.68
C VAL A 21 14.11 11.94 -12.12
N LYS A 22 13.73 11.25 -13.20
CA LYS A 22 12.38 11.31 -13.77
C LYS A 22 11.43 10.31 -13.10
N THR A 23 11.07 10.55 -11.84
CA THR A 23 10.05 9.75 -11.14
C THR A 23 8.63 10.20 -11.50
N LEU A 24 7.62 9.35 -11.25
CA LEU A 24 6.22 9.69 -11.48
C LEU A 24 5.81 10.97 -10.74
N ALA A 25 6.29 11.15 -9.50
CA ALA A 25 6.01 12.35 -8.71
C ALA A 25 6.61 13.61 -9.35
N VAL A 26 7.82 13.54 -9.90
CA VAL A 26 8.47 14.65 -10.61
C VAL A 26 7.75 14.97 -11.93
N MET A 27 7.31 13.95 -12.68
CA MET A 27 6.71 14.12 -14.00
C MET A 27 5.22 14.49 -13.98
N LEU A 28 4.46 13.88 -13.08
CA LEU A 28 2.99 13.96 -13.05
C LEU A 28 2.46 14.76 -11.85
N GLY A 29 3.33 15.11 -10.92
CA GLY A 29 2.98 15.71 -9.63
C GLY A 29 2.53 14.67 -8.60
N GLU A 30 2.51 15.11 -7.35
CA GLU A 30 2.21 14.27 -6.18
C GLU A 30 0.79 13.67 -6.25
N ARG A 31 -0.21 14.49 -6.62
CA ARG A 31 -1.62 14.07 -6.61
C ARG A 31 -1.95 12.97 -7.61
N LYS A 32 -1.43 13.06 -8.85
CA LYS A 32 -1.62 11.99 -9.85
C LYS A 32 -0.86 10.72 -9.43
N THR A 33 0.34 10.88 -8.87
CA THR A 33 1.14 9.77 -8.36
C THR A 33 0.45 9.07 -7.18
N ALA A 34 -0.22 9.82 -6.30
CA ALA A 34 -1.01 9.28 -5.21
C ALA A 34 -2.17 8.40 -5.72
N VAL A 35 -2.89 8.85 -6.75
CA VAL A 35 -3.96 8.05 -7.39
C VAL A 35 -3.41 6.72 -7.94
N ILE A 36 -2.26 6.76 -8.60
CA ILE A 36 -1.61 5.53 -9.11
C ILE A 36 -1.22 4.61 -7.95
N ALA A 37 -0.59 5.14 -6.89
CA ALA A 37 -0.22 4.36 -5.72
C ALA A 37 -1.43 3.69 -5.05
N VAL A 38 -2.50 4.44 -4.85
CA VAL A 38 -3.75 3.96 -4.25
C VAL A 38 -4.42 2.90 -5.10
N THR A 39 -4.38 3.02 -6.43
CA THR A 39 -4.89 1.98 -7.32
C THR A 39 -4.24 0.63 -7.02
N PHE A 40 -2.92 0.58 -6.83
CA PHE A 40 -2.23 -0.65 -6.44
C PHE A 40 -2.61 -1.16 -5.04
N TYR A 41 -2.87 -0.27 -4.09
CA TYR A 41 -3.34 -0.68 -2.75
C TYR A 41 -4.74 -1.27 -2.79
N LEU A 42 -5.67 -0.63 -3.50
CA LEU A 42 -7.04 -1.12 -3.65
C LEU A 42 -7.10 -2.41 -4.45
N LEU A 43 -6.24 -2.57 -5.47
CA LEU A 43 -6.09 -3.85 -6.16
C LEU A 43 -5.59 -4.95 -5.20
N ALA A 44 -4.62 -4.65 -4.33
CA ALA A 44 -4.17 -5.60 -3.34
C ALA A 44 -5.32 -6.03 -2.41
N VAL A 45 -6.12 -5.07 -1.92
CA VAL A 45 -7.32 -5.32 -1.11
C VAL A 45 -8.33 -6.19 -1.87
N ALA A 46 -8.64 -5.85 -3.11
CA ALA A 46 -9.61 -6.56 -3.94
C ALA A 46 -9.20 -8.02 -4.24
N LEU A 47 -7.90 -8.28 -4.34
CA LEU A 47 -7.37 -9.62 -4.60
C LEU A 47 -7.23 -10.49 -3.33
N THR A 48 -7.31 -9.90 -2.13
CA THR A 48 -7.15 -10.64 -0.86
C THR A 48 -8.14 -11.78 -0.60
N PRO A 49 -9.37 -11.81 -1.14
CA PRO A 49 -10.28 -12.95 -0.93
C PRO A 49 -9.87 -14.19 -1.73
N LEU A 50 -9.07 -14.06 -2.79
CA LEU A 50 -8.73 -15.15 -3.71
C LEU A 50 -8.10 -16.37 -3.01
N PRO A 51 -7.10 -16.23 -2.13
CA PRO A 51 -6.50 -17.39 -1.46
C PRO A 51 -7.53 -18.21 -0.67
N TRP A 52 -8.50 -17.56 -0.04
CA TRP A 52 -9.55 -18.24 0.73
C TRP A 52 -10.55 -18.95 -0.19
N PHE A 53 -11.02 -18.28 -1.26
CA PHE A 53 -11.92 -18.90 -2.25
C PHE A 53 -11.29 -20.06 -3.02
N LEU A 54 -9.97 -20.01 -3.24
CA LEU A 54 -9.21 -21.09 -3.87
C LEU A 54 -8.86 -22.22 -2.89
N GLY A 55 -9.24 -22.12 -1.61
CA GLY A 55 -8.93 -23.13 -0.59
C GLY A 55 -7.44 -23.22 -0.25
N LEU A 56 -6.66 -22.16 -0.50
CA LEU A 56 -5.22 -22.12 -0.22
C LEU A 56 -4.88 -21.75 1.23
N VAL A 57 -5.85 -21.19 1.97
CA VAL A 57 -5.72 -20.79 3.37
C VAL A 57 -7.01 -21.10 4.14
N SER A 58 -6.87 -21.43 5.41
CA SER A 58 -7.99 -21.65 6.33
C SER A 58 -8.66 -20.35 6.78
N SER A 59 -9.80 -20.46 7.46
CA SER A 59 -10.54 -19.31 7.99
C SER A 59 -9.78 -18.47 9.02
N TRP A 60 -8.68 -18.98 9.59
CA TRP A 60 -7.78 -18.20 10.46
C TRP A 60 -7.09 -17.03 9.75
N PHE A 61 -7.04 -17.05 8.41
CA PHE A 61 -6.60 -15.95 7.57
C PHE A 61 -7.48 -14.69 7.69
N ILE A 62 -8.81 -14.89 7.80
CA ILE A 62 -9.83 -13.85 7.65
C ILE A 62 -9.67 -12.67 8.64
N PRO A 63 -9.51 -12.87 9.97
CA PRO A 63 -9.44 -11.74 10.90
C PRO A 63 -8.19 -10.86 10.66
N LEU A 64 -7.02 -11.45 10.39
CA LEU A 64 -5.79 -10.69 10.17
C LEU A 64 -5.76 -9.99 8.80
N VAL A 65 -6.30 -10.64 7.76
CA VAL A 65 -6.40 -9.98 6.45
C VAL A 65 -7.40 -8.83 6.48
N ALA A 66 -8.49 -8.94 7.27
CA ALA A 66 -9.44 -7.85 7.44
C ALA A 66 -8.78 -6.60 8.04
N ILE A 67 -7.94 -6.77 9.07
CA ILE A 67 -7.14 -5.67 9.66
C ILE A 67 -6.22 -5.05 8.60
N THR A 68 -5.53 -5.91 7.83
CA THR A 68 -4.62 -5.48 6.76
C THR A 68 -5.36 -4.65 5.69
N ASN A 69 -6.54 -5.12 5.27
CA ASN A 69 -7.37 -4.43 4.27
C ASN A 69 -7.87 -3.08 4.77
N LEU A 70 -8.37 -3.01 6.00
CA LEU A 70 -8.78 -1.74 6.62
C LEU A 70 -7.60 -0.77 6.68
N GLY A 71 -6.43 -1.23 7.11
CA GLY A 71 -5.21 -0.44 7.14
C GLY A 71 -4.84 0.13 5.77
N LEU A 72 -4.87 -0.70 4.72
CA LEU A 72 -4.56 -0.27 3.34
C LEU A 72 -5.60 0.73 2.79
N VAL A 73 -6.89 0.53 3.09
CA VAL A 73 -7.95 1.46 2.67
C VAL A 73 -7.82 2.82 3.38
N ILE A 74 -7.61 2.82 4.70
CA ILE A 74 -7.40 4.06 5.47
C ILE A 74 -6.15 4.79 4.98
N SER A 75 -5.02 4.07 4.80
CA SER A 75 -3.80 4.64 4.23
C SER A 75 -4.01 5.22 2.83
N SER A 76 -4.90 4.64 2.03
CA SER A 76 -5.26 5.15 0.71
C SER A 76 -6.04 6.46 0.78
N ILE A 77 -7.04 6.55 1.68
CA ILE A 77 -7.81 7.77 1.91
C ILE A 77 -6.88 8.90 2.36
N ILE A 78 -6.06 8.64 3.37
CA ILE A 78 -5.08 9.60 3.91
C ILE A 78 -4.14 10.12 2.81
N LEU A 79 -3.65 9.24 1.93
CA LEU A 79 -2.75 9.63 0.85
C LEU A 79 -3.44 10.47 -0.24
N LEU A 80 -4.72 10.20 -0.54
CA LEU A 80 -5.49 10.96 -1.52
C LEU A 80 -5.91 12.35 -1.00
N GLU A 81 -6.28 12.43 0.26
CA GLU A 81 -6.68 13.69 0.90
C GLU A 81 -5.51 14.67 0.98
N ASN A 82 -4.33 14.18 1.37
CA ASN A 82 -3.13 14.99 1.49
C ASN A 82 -1.91 14.27 0.88
N PRO A 83 -1.64 14.45 -0.43
CA PRO A 83 -0.51 13.80 -1.08
C PRO A 83 0.85 14.47 -0.79
N SER A 84 0.99 15.22 0.31
CA SER A 84 2.25 15.88 0.67
C SER A 84 3.38 14.89 0.96
N ARG A 85 4.62 15.35 0.76
CA ARG A 85 5.86 14.64 1.10
C ARG A 85 5.84 14.01 2.50
N GLU A 86 5.45 14.77 3.51
CA GLU A 86 5.42 14.31 4.90
C GLU A 86 4.41 13.17 5.08
N ASN A 87 3.20 13.35 4.55
CA ASN A 87 2.15 12.35 4.66
C ASN A 87 2.48 11.09 3.87
N ALA A 88 3.04 11.22 2.66
CA ALA A 88 3.52 10.10 1.87
C ALA A 88 4.57 9.27 2.62
N LYS A 89 5.48 9.92 3.35
CA LYS A 89 6.48 9.23 4.19
C LYS A 89 5.80 8.46 5.34
N LYS A 90 4.80 9.04 5.99
CA LYS A 90 3.99 8.38 7.04
C LYS A 90 3.24 7.17 6.49
N VAL A 91 2.48 7.36 5.41
CA VAL A 91 1.72 6.30 4.73
C VAL A 91 2.62 5.15 4.28
N LYS A 92 3.79 5.44 3.69
CA LYS A 92 4.77 4.42 3.28
C LYS A 92 5.19 3.50 4.44
N ASN A 93 5.34 4.04 5.64
CA ASN A 93 5.73 3.29 6.82
C ASN A 93 4.54 2.51 7.41
N GLN A 94 3.34 3.10 7.43
CA GLN A 94 2.11 2.40 7.83
C GLN A 94 1.83 1.18 6.93
N VAL A 95 1.94 1.35 5.61
CA VAL A 95 1.76 0.26 4.64
C VAL A 95 2.74 -0.88 4.86
N LEU A 96 3.97 -0.58 5.31
CA LEU A 96 4.92 -1.64 5.66
C LEU A 96 4.45 -2.47 6.86
N ALA A 97 3.87 -1.81 7.88
CA ALA A 97 3.28 -2.51 9.01
C ALA A 97 2.08 -3.37 8.57
N TRP A 98 1.23 -2.87 7.67
CA TRP A 98 0.12 -3.65 7.11
C TRP A 98 0.58 -4.85 6.28
N PHE A 99 1.69 -4.74 5.54
CA PHE A 99 2.25 -5.91 4.86
C PHE A 99 2.73 -6.97 5.85
N PHE A 100 3.25 -6.57 7.02
CA PHE A 100 3.61 -7.52 8.06
C PHE A 100 2.37 -8.23 8.64
N THR A 101 1.28 -7.51 8.91
CA THR A 101 0.03 -8.14 9.36
C THR A 101 -0.58 -9.07 8.30
N GLY A 102 -0.48 -8.70 7.02
CA GLY A 102 -0.91 -9.54 5.91
C GLY A 102 -0.08 -10.82 5.79
N LEU A 103 1.23 -10.73 6.01
CA LEU A 103 2.10 -11.89 6.06
C LEU A 103 1.74 -12.83 7.21
N LEU A 104 1.48 -12.29 8.41
CA LEU A 104 0.99 -13.07 9.54
C LEU A 104 -0.35 -13.75 9.24
N ALA A 105 -1.25 -13.09 8.50
CA ALA A 105 -2.50 -13.68 8.05
C ALA A 105 -2.26 -14.94 7.21
N PHE A 106 -1.33 -14.87 6.25
CA PHE A 106 -0.96 -16.01 5.42
C PHE A 106 -0.32 -17.14 6.24
N LEU A 107 0.58 -16.81 7.17
CA LEU A 107 1.23 -17.81 8.02
C LEU A 107 0.23 -18.56 8.90
N LEU A 108 -0.67 -17.85 9.59
CA LEU A 108 -1.70 -18.51 10.40
C LEU A 108 -2.72 -19.25 9.54
N GLY A 109 -3.08 -18.69 8.39
CA GLY A 109 -4.00 -19.31 7.44
C GLY A 109 -3.48 -20.61 6.84
N SER A 110 -2.16 -20.76 6.66
CA SER A 110 -1.55 -21.99 6.11
C SER A 110 -1.28 -23.08 7.14
N LEU A 111 -1.38 -22.77 8.44
CA LEU A 111 -1.15 -23.72 9.54
C LEU A 111 -2.42 -24.47 9.98
N GLY A 112 -3.58 -24.05 9.49
CA GLY A 112 -4.89 -24.61 9.83
C GLY A 112 -5.63 -25.17 8.64
#